data_AF-A0A8C5S7N5-F1
#
_entry.id   AF-A0A8C5S7N5-F1
#
_cell.length_a   1.000
_cell.length_b   1.000
_cell.length_c   1.000
_cell.angle_alpha   90.00
_cell.angle_beta   90.00
_cell.angle_gamma   90.00
#
_symmetry.space_group_name_H-M   'P 1'
#
loop_
_entity.id
_entity.type
_entity.pdbx_description
1 polymer ?
#
loop_
_entity_poly.entity_id
_entity_poly.type
_entity_poly.pdbx_seq_one_letter_code
_entity_poly.pdbx_strand_id
1 'polypeptide(L)'
;MALKRMGIVKDYEKIRSFAVAIVGVGGIGSVTAEMLTRCGIGKLLLFDYDKVELANMNRLFFQPQQAGLSKVKAAEHTLRNINPDVCFEVHNYNITTVVNFQHFMNRISNGGLEEGKPVDLLLGCVDNFEARMAINTACNEIGQVWMESGVSENAVSGHIQLIIPGESACFACAPPLVIAANIDEKTLKREGVCAASLPTTMGVVAGLLVQNVLKYLLNFGMVSFYLGYNALQDFFPTMTMKPNPQCSDRNCRMQQEQYKKKEAVNPKEELIDQEEEIIHEDNDWGIELVSEISEEELQDDSSSVPDLPEGIMLAYTIPNKKDCVPAGEMVEESEESLEELIAKMKNI
;
A
#
# COMPACT_ATOMS: atom_id res chain seq x y z
N MET A 1 -17.04 20.53 -2.60
CA MET A 1 -17.03 19.19 -3.25
C MET A 1 -17.74 18.16 -2.36
N ALA A 2 -18.28 17.08 -2.93
CA ALA A 2 -19.10 16.09 -2.20
C ALA A 2 -18.37 15.39 -1.02
N LEU A 3 -17.08 15.08 -1.17
CA LEU A 3 -16.26 14.46 -0.10
C LEU A 3 -16.19 15.29 1.18
N LYS A 4 -16.23 16.64 1.07
CA LYS A 4 -16.31 17.55 2.22
C LYS A 4 -17.68 17.51 2.89
N ARG A 5 -18.74 17.37 2.10
CA ARG A 5 -20.13 17.25 2.61
C ARG A 5 -20.36 15.91 3.32
N MET A 6 -19.68 14.86 2.87
CA MET A 6 -19.74 13.52 3.46
C MET A 6 -18.78 13.33 4.65
N GLY A 7 -18.05 14.36 5.07
CA GLY A 7 -17.13 14.28 6.21
C GLY A 7 -15.84 13.47 5.96
N ILE A 8 -15.62 12.92 4.77
CA ILE A 8 -14.46 12.06 4.47
C ILE A 8 -13.16 12.87 4.38
N VAL A 9 -13.20 14.03 3.72
CA VAL A 9 -12.04 14.91 3.56
C VAL A 9 -12.41 16.31 4.01
N LYS A 10 -11.79 16.78 5.12
CA LYS A 10 -12.08 18.08 5.73
C LYS A 10 -11.82 19.25 4.75
N ASP A 11 -10.69 19.21 4.04
CA ASP A 11 -10.29 20.23 3.08
C ASP A 11 -9.72 19.61 1.79
N TYR A 12 -10.62 19.27 0.87
CA TYR A 12 -10.22 18.70 -0.42
C TYR A 12 -9.53 19.72 -1.34
N GLU A 13 -9.83 21.02 -1.21
CA GLU A 13 -9.25 22.06 -2.08
C GLU A 13 -7.74 22.20 -1.88
N LYS A 14 -7.24 21.79 -0.70
CA LYS A 14 -5.82 21.66 -0.39
C LYS A 14 -5.05 20.81 -1.40
N ILE A 15 -5.69 19.91 -2.16
CA ILE A 15 -5.01 19.14 -3.20
C ILE A 15 -4.30 20.04 -4.23
N ARG A 16 -4.84 21.24 -4.47
CA ARG A 16 -4.28 22.23 -5.41
C ARG A 16 -3.00 22.89 -4.90
N SER A 17 -2.68 22.77 -3.61
CA SER A 17 -1.47 23.35 -3.02
C SER A 17 -0.24 22.44 -3.09
N PHE A 18 -0.38 21.23 -3.66
CA PHE A 18 0.69 20.24 -3.70
C PHE A 18 1.30 20.07 -5.10
N ALA A 19 2.58 19.73 -5.13
CA ALA A 19 3.34 19.34 -6.31
C ALA A 19 3.84 17.91 -6.18
N VAL A 20 3.63 17.09 -7.21
CA VAL A 20 4.04 15.68 -7.24
C VAL A 20 4.96 15.41 -8.43
N ALA A 21 6.11 14.80 -8.18
CA ALA A 21 7.00 14.29 -9.23
C ALA A 21 6.65 12.84 -9.56
N ILE A 22 6.60 12.49 -10.84
CA ILE A 22 6.35 11.13 -11.34
C ILE A 22 7.52 10.74 -12.24
N VAL A 23 8.21 9.66 -11.89
CA VAL A 23 9.31 9.09 -12.67
C VAL A 23 8.83 7.81 -13.33
N GLY A 24 8.88 7.77 -14.67
CA GLY A 24 8.27 6.75 -15.51
C GLY A 24 6.82 7.09 -15.81
N VAL A 25 6.52 7.48 -17.05
CA VAL A 25 5.18 7.77 -17.58
C VAL A 25 4.76 6.63 -18.50
N GLY A 26 4.93 5.40 -18.01
CA GLY A 26 4.54 4.15 -18.67
C GLY A 26 3.11 3.74 -18.30
N GLY A 27 2.86 2.43 -18.19
CA GLY A 27 1.51 1.92 -17.92
C GLY A 27 0.91 2.37 -16.58
N ILE A 28 1.71 2.34 -15.50
CA ILE A 28 1.27 2.81 -14.17
C ILE A 28 1.31 4.34 -14.13
N GLY A 29 2.47 4.93 -14.45
CA GLY A 29 2.71 6.36 -14.26
C GLY A 29 1.82 7.27 -15.11
N SER A 30 1.42 6.86 -16.31
CA SER A 30 0.49 7.64 -17.13
C SER A 30 -0.92 7.71 -16.53
N VAL A 31 -1.44 6.59 -16.04
CA VAL A 31 -2.73 6.51 -15.33
C VAL A 31 -2.66 7.27 -14.00
N THR A 32 -1.55 7.14 -13.26
CA THR A 32 -1.27 7.91 -12.04
C THR A 32 -1.33 9.41 -12.30
N ALA A 33 -0.66 9.88 -13.37
CA ALA A 33 -0.66 11.28 -13.76
C ALA A 33 -2.06 11.76 -14.17
N GLU A 34 -2.83 10.94 -14.89
CA GLU A 34 -4.21 11.24 -15.26
C GLU A 34 -5.12 11.38 -14.03
N MET A 35 -5.07 10.43 -13.10
CA MET A 35 -5.89 10.46 -11.89
C MET A 35 -5.56 11.70 -11.04
N LEU A 36 -4.28 12.01 -10.80
CA LEU A 36 -3.90 13.21 -10.06
C LEU A 36 -4.30 14.51 -10.78
N THR A 37 -4.21 14.54 -12.11
CA THR A 37 -4.69 15.67 -12.92
C THR A 37 -6.19 15.88 -12.77
N ARG A 38 -6.98 14.81 -12.81
CA ARG A 38 -8.44 14.85 -12.60
C ARG A 38 -8.82 15.22 -11.16
N CYS A 39 -7.99 14.88 -10.17
CA CYS A 39 -8.15 15.35 -8.79
C CYS A 39 -7.82 16.85 -8.62
N GLY A 40 -7.17 17.48 -9.59
CA GLY A 40 -6.78 18.89 -9.52
C GLY A 40 -5.53 19.14 -8.68
N ILE A 41 -4.55 18.24 -8.73
CA ILE A 41 -3.23 18.47 -8.13
C ILE A 41 -2.63 19.80 -8.62
N GLY A 42 -1.91 20.52 -7.76
CA GLY A 42 -1.37 21.84 -8.12
C GLY A 42 -0.34 21.79 -9.26
N LYS A 43 0.65 20.89 -9.14
CA LYS A 43 1.71 20.73 -10.15
C LYS A 43 2.13 19.26 -10.31
N LEU A 44 2.40 18.85 -11.55
CA LEU A 44 3.01 17.57 -11.89
C LEU A 44 4.37 17.76 -12.58
N LEU A 45 5.39 17.08 -12.07
CA LEU A 45 6.70 16.98 -12.71
C LEU A 45 6.83 15.60 -13.32
N LEU A 46 7.01 15.50 -14.64
CA LEU A 46 7.05 14.22 -15.34
C LEU A 46 8.46 13.94 -15.86
N PHE A 47 9.03 12.80 -15.49
CA PHE A 47 10.34 12.34 -15.95
C PHE A 47 10.18 11.00 -16.68
N ASP A 48 10.52 10.96 -17.96
CA ASP A 48 10.60 9.73 -18.76
C ASP A 48 11.52 9.99 -19.96
N TYR A 49 12.31 9.01 -20.37
CA TYR A 49 13.23 9.15 -21.51
C TYR A 49 12.73 8.49 -22.79
N ASP A 50 11.66 7.70 -22.70
CA ASP A 50 11.14 6.92 -23.80
C ASP A 50 10.19 7.72 -24.71
N LYS A 51 9.95 7.13 -25.87
CA LYS A 51 8.90 7.54 -26.80
C LYS A 51 7.68 6.64 -26.67
N VAL A 52 6.55 7.14 -27.12
CA VAL A 52 5.32 6.35 -27.28
C VAL A 52 5.52 5.41 -28.47
N GLU A 53 5.25 4.12 -28.26
CA GLU A 53 5.27 3.10 -29.30
C GLU A 53 3.89 2.46 -29.47
N LEU A 54 3.60 1.93 -30.66
CA LEU A 54 2.35 1.17 -30.89
C LEU A 54 2.26 -0.07 -30.00
N ALA A 55 3.39 -0.66 -29.62
CA ALA A 55 3.45 -1.74 -28.65
C ALA A 55 2.94 -1.34 -27.26
N ASN A 56 2.80 -0.05 -26.95
CA ASN A 56 2.23 0.44 -25.70
C ASN A 56 0.69 0.52 -25.71
N MET A 57 0.03 0.29 -26.84
CA MET A 57 -1.44 0.42 -26.98
C MET A 57 -2.23 -0.69 -26.27
N ASN A 58 -1.57 -1.73 -25.77
CA ASN A 58 -2.19 -2.68 -24.85
C ASN A 58 -2.35 -2.12 -23.42
N ARG A 59 -1.83 -0.91 -23.17
CA ARG A 59 -1.92 -0.18 -21.91
C ARG A 59 -2.91 0.98 -22.05
N LEU A 60 -3.23 1.59 -20.92
CA LEU A 60 -4.12 2.75 -20.88
C LEU A 60 -3.38 4.03 -21.32
N PHE A 61 -4.14 5.12 -21.42
CA PHE A 61 -3.70 6.51 -21.59
C PHE A 61 -3.24 6.94 -23.01
N PHE A 62 -2.15 6.38 -23.54
CA PHE A 62 -1.62 6.85 -24.82
C PHE A 62 -2.47 6.40 -26.01
N GLN A 63 -2.50 7.22 -27.07
CA GLN A 63 -3.26 6.95 -28.28
C GLN A 63 -2.36 6.63 -29.48
N PRO A 64 -2.84 5.88 -30.50
CA PRO A 64 -2.03 5.48 -31.64
C PRO A 64 -1.38 6.65 -32.40
N GLN A 65 -2.07 7.79 -32.49
CA GLN A 65 -1.55 9.00 -33.15
C GLN A 65 -0.33 9.62 -32.45
N GLN A 66 -0.10 9.30 -31.17
CA GLN A 66 1.00 9.87 -30.37
C GLN A 66 2.31 9.10 -30.58
N ALA A 67 2.29 8.00 -31.34
CA ALA A 67 3.46 7.19 -31.60
C ALA A 67 4.62 8.03 -32.17
N GLY A 68 5.81 7.89 -31.58
CA GLY A 68 7.02 8.64 -31.92
C GLY A 68 7.24 9.93 -31.13
N LEU A 69 6.24 10.45 -30.43
CA LEU A 69 6.42 11.55 -29.46
C LEU A 69 7.11 11.03 -28.20
N SER A 70 7.84 11.90 -27.49
CA SER A 70 8.30 11.52 -26.14
C SER A 70 7.11 11.33 -25.22
N LYS A 71 7.17 10.32 -24.34
CA LYS A 71 6.06 9.99 -23.43
C LYS A 71 5.64 11.19 -22.59
N VAL A 72 6.61 11.94 -22.06
CA VAL A 72 6.32 13.13 -21.24
C VAL A 72 5.60 14.24 -22.01
N LYS A 73 5.93 14.47 -23.30
CA LYS A 73 5.27 15.51 -24.11
C LYS A 73 3.88 15.08 -24.55
N ALA A 74 3.73 13.82 -24.95
CA ALA A 74 2.43 13.25 -25.28
C ALA A 74 1.49 13.28 -24.06
N ALA A 75 2.02 12.94 -22.88
CA ALA A 75 1.28 13.00 -21.63
C ALA A 75 0.90 14.44 -21.25
N GLU A 76 1.85 15.38 -21.26
CA GLU A 76 1.57 16.79 -20.99
C GLU A 76 0.43 17.34 -21.87
N HIS A 77 0.48 17.06 -23.18
CA HIS A 77 -0.56 17.52 -24.10
C HIS A 77 -1.94 16.98 -23.74
N THR A 78 -2.04 15.68 -23.48
CA THR A 78 -3.30 15.05 -23.07
C THR A 78 -3.79 15.60 -21.73
N LEU A 79 -2.91 15.69 -20.73
CA LEU A 79 -3.27 16.07 -19.36
C LEU A 79 -3.67 17.55 -19.25
N ARG A 80 -3.01 18.45 -19.98
CA ARG A 80 -3.41 19.87 -20.06
C ARG A 80 -4.81 20.04 -20.64
N ASN A 81 -5.22 19.20 -21.59
CA ASN A 81 -6.58 19.21 -22.13
C ASN A 81 -7.61 18.65 -21.12
N ILE A 82 -7.20 17.72 -20.26
CA ILE A 82 -8.06 17.14 -19.22
C ILE A 82 -8.32 18.15 -18.11
N ASN A 83 -7.29 18.83 -17.62
CA ASN A 83 -7.42 19.86 -16.61
C ASN A 83 -6.40 21.00 -16.82
N PRO A 84 -6.83 22.17 -17.33
CA PRO A 84 -5.93 23.28 -17.61
C PRO A 84 -5.43 24.00 -16.35
N ASP A 85 -6.04 23.74 -15.18
CA ASP A 85 -5.62 24.35 -13.91
C ASP A 85 -4.35 23.72 -13.33
N VAL A 86 -3.95 22.54 -13.82
CA VAL A 86 -2.76 21.80 -13.34
C VAL A 86 -1.51 22.34 -14.03
N CYS A 87 -0.50 22.69 -13.23
CA CYS A 87 0.80 23.07 -13.75
C CYS A 87 1.60 21.82 -14.14
N PHE A 88 2.24 21.83 -15.31
CA PHE A 88 3.10 20.74 -15.76
C PHE A 88 4.51 21.24 -16.03
N GLU A 89 5.48 20.41 -15.63
CA GLU A 89 6.88 20.55 -15.97
C GLU A 89 7.39 19.18 -16.40
N VAL A 90 7.98 19.08 -17.60
CA VAL A 90 8.31 17.78 -18.19
C VAL A 90 9.76 17.68 -18.63
N HIS A 91 10.34 16.52 -18.39
CA HIS A 91 11.76 16.25 -18.56
C HIS A 91 11.97 14.96 -19.35
N ASN A 92 12.43 15.10 -20.60
CA ASN A 92 12.66 13.98 -21.51
C ASN A 92 14.11 13.50 -21.45
N TYR A 93 14.51 12.85 -20.36
CA TYR A 93 15.87 12.36 -20.18
C TYR A 93 15.97 11.19 -19.21
N ASN A 94 17.05 10.41 -19.30
CA ASN A 94 17.31 9.32 -18.35
C ASN A 94 17.94 9.87 -17.07
N ILE A 95 17.24 9.69 -15.94
CA ILE A 95 17.65 10.15 -14.60
C ILE A 95 18.91 9.44 -14.06
N THR A 96 19.30 8.27 -14.59
CA THR A 96 20.43 7.49 -14.05
C THR A 96 21.79 7.97 -14.54
N THR A 97 21.82 8.80 -15.60
CA THR A 97 23.08 9.36 -16.11
C THR A 97 23.60 10.47 -15.19
N VAL A 98 24.92 10.54 -15.01
CA VAL A 98 25.58 11.48 -14.07
C VAL A 98 25.12 12.93 -14.26
N VAL A 99 25.05 13.40 -15.51
CA VAL A 99 24.65 14.78 -15.83
C VAL A 99 23.20 15.05 -15.45
N ASN A 100 22.30 14.11 -15.78
CA ASN A 100 20.87 14.28 -15.54
C ASN A 100 20.47 14.02 -14.10
N PHE A 101 21.24 13.20 -13.35
CA PHE A 101 20.97 12.91 -11.95
C PHE A 101 21.02 14.18 -11.09
N GLN A 102 22.01 15.05 -11.34
CA GLN A 102 22.11 16.33 -10.63
C GLN A 102 20.93 17.25 -10.94
N HIS A 103 20.51 17.30 -12.21
CA HIS A 103 19.34 18.08 -12.61
C HIS A 103 18.05 17.51 -12.01
N PHE A 104 17.89 16.19 -12.00
CA PHE A 104 16.78 15.50 -11.35
C PHE A 104 16.68 15.88 -9.87
N MET A 105 17.76 15.73 -9.09
CA MET A 105 17.77 16.15 -7.68
C MET A 105 17.42 17.64 -7.52
N ASN A 106 17.97 18.52 -8.37
CA ASN A 106 17.65 19.93 -8.34
C ASN A 106 16.14 20.19 -8.53
N ARG A 107 15.50 19.52 -9.49
CA ARG A 107 14.06 19.68 -9.74
C ARG A 107 13.20 19.08 -8.63
N ILE A 108 13.63 17.99 -7.99
CA ILE A 108 12.92 17.47 -6.81
C ILE A 108 13.01 18.46 -5.64
N SER A 109 14.16 19.11 -5.42
CA SER A 109 14.35 20.06 -4.32
C SER A 109 13.80 21.47 -4.56
N ASN A 110 13.64 21.89 -5.83
CA ASN A 110 13.27 23.28 -6.16
C ASN A 110 12.07 23.39 -7.10
N GLY A 111 11.58 22.28 -7.64
CA GLY A 111 10.52 22.26 -8.64
C GLY A 111 9.12 22.12 -8.06
N GLY A 112 8.90 22.38 -6.77
CA GLY A 112 7.59 22.35 -6.13
C GLY A 112 6.57 23.31 -6.76
N LEU A 113 5.41 23.48 -6.10
CA LEU A 113 4.36 24.35 -6.61
C LEU A 113 4.85 25.81 -6.72
N GLU A 114 5.57 26.25 -5.70
CA GLU A 114 6.39 27.45 -5.73
C GLU A 114 7.84 27.07 -6.08
N GLU A 115 8.42 27.75 -7.06
CA GLU A 115 9.81 27.53 -7.45
C GLU A 115 10.76 27.83 -6.28
N GLY A 116 11.74 26.95 -6.06
CA GLY A 116 12.64 26.97 -4.91
C GLY A 116 12.18 26.14 -3.71
N LYS A 117 10.96 25.58 -3.73
CA LYS A 117 10.49 24.59 -2.74
C LYS A 117 10.59 23.17 -3.29
N PRO A 118 10.76 22.15 -2.42
CA PRO A 118 10.73 20.77 -2.85
C PRO A 118 9.33 20.35 -3.32
N VAL A 119 9.27 19.27 -4.08
CA VAL A 119 7.99 18.60 -4.34
C VAL A 119 7.48 17.94 -3.06
N ASP A 120 6.16 17.89 -2.88
CA ASP A 120 5.56 17.29 -1.68
C ASP A 120 5.70 15.77 -1.67
N LEU A 121 5.70 15.15 -2.85
CA LEU A 121 5.85 13.72 -2.99
C LEU A 121 6.48 13.34 -4.34
N LEU A 122 7.29 12.29 -4.35
CA LEU A 122 7.78 11.66 -5.57
C LEU A 122 7.15 10.27 -5.74
N LEU A 123 6.76 9.91 -6.97
CA LEU A 123 6.20 8.62 -7.33
C LEU A 123 7.12 7.90 -8.32
N GLY A 124 7.67 6.76 -7.89
CA GLY A 124 8.44 5.86 -8.74
C GLY A 124 7.54 4.88 -9.48
N CYS A 125 7.38 5.06 -10.78
CA CYS A 125 6.58 4.23 -11.68
C CYS A 125 7.44 3.63 -12.82
N VAL A 126 8.72 3.36 -12.51
CA VAL A 126 9.73 2.86 -13.45
C VAL A 126 9.73 1.33 -13.54
N ASP A 127 10.34 0.78 -14.58
CA ASP A 127 10.29 -0.66 -14.89
C ASP A 127 11.61 -1.41 -14.65
N ASN A 128 12.64 -0.72 -14.16
CA ASN A 128 13.98 -1.29 -13.94
C ASN A 128 14.51 -0.91 -12.55
N PHE A 129 15.41 -1.73 -12.01
CA PHE A 129 15.96 -1.53 -10.68
C PHE A 129 17.01 -0.42 -10.63
N GLU A 130 17.71 -0.16 -11.74
CA GLU A 130 18.68 0.95 -11.84
C GLU A 130 18.02 2.30 -11.55
N ALA A 131 16.88 2.58 -12.18
CA ALA A 131 16.11 3.80 -11.96
C ALA A 131 15.50 3.85 -10.55
N ARG A 132 15.02 2.72 -10.00
CA ARG A 132 14.54 2.66 -8.61
C ARG A 132 15.65 3.01 -7.61
N MET A 133 16.86 2.49 -7.84
CA MET A 133 18.04 2.80 -7.02
C MET A 133 18.50 4.24 -7.17
N ALA A 134 18.40 4.83 -8.36
CA ALA A 134 18.69 6.25 -8.57
C ALA A 134 17.71 7.14 -7.78
N ILE A 135 16.41 6.87 -7.89
CA ILE A 135 15.37 7.57 -7.10
C ILE A 135 15.65 7.40 -5.61
N ASN A 136 15.92 6.17 -5.14
CA ASN A 136 16.20 5.88 -3.75
C ASN A 136 17.40 6.69 -3.21
N THR A 137 18.50 6.72 -3.97
CA THR A 137 19.71 7.47 -3.60
C THR A 137 19.42 8.95 -3.49
N ALA A 138 18.74 9.54 -4.49
CA ALA A 138 18.35 10.95 -4.48
C ALA A 138 17.46 11.29 -3.27
N CYS A 139 16.42 10.50 -3.04
CA CYS A 139 15.47 10.73 -1.94
C CYS A 139 16.12 10.59 -0.56
N ASN A 140 17.01 9.61 -0.36
CA ASN A 140 17.76 9.48 0.88
C ASN A 140 18.70 10.66 1.13
N GLU A 141 19.35 11.19 0.08
CA GLU A 141 20.26 12.32 0.17
C GLU A 141 19.55 13.61 0.61
N ILE A 142 18.41 13.93 0.00
CA ILE A 142 17.68 15.17 0.27
C ILE A 142 16.58 15.03 1.34
N GLY A 143 16.32 13.82 1.83
CA GLY A 143 15.24 13.53 2.79
C GLY A 143 13.82 13.63 2.19
N GLN A 144 13.68 13.37 0.89
CA GLN A 144 12.39 13.44 0.18
C GLN A 144 11.55 12.19 0.44
N VAL A 145 10.29 12.38 0.82
CA VAL A 145 9.30 11.30 0.89
C VAL A 145 8.88 10.89 -0.52
N TRP A 146 8.80 9.58 -0.75
CA TRP A 146 8.38 9.04 -2.04
C TRP A 146 7.60 7.74 -1.91
N MET A 147 6.84 7.40 -2.94
CA MET A 147 6.16 6.12 -3.07
C MET A 147 6.68 5.37 -4.28
N GLU A 148 7.01 4.11 -4.11
CA GLU A 148 7.39 3.18 -5.17
C GLU A 148 6.16 2.38 -5.62
N SER A 149 6.13 2.00 -6.90
CA SER A 149 5.18 1.05 -7.43
C SER A 149 5.82 0.08 -8.43
N GLY A 150 5.33 -1.14 -8.43
CA GLY A 150 5.80 -2.18 -9.34
C GLY A 150 4.69 -3.14 -9.75
N VAL A 151 4.81 -3.68 -10.95
CA VAL A 151 4.00 -4.78 -11.49
C VAL A 151 4.97 -5.89 -11.93
N SER A 152 4.61 -7.14 -11.67
CA SER A 152 5.41 -8.30 -12.04
C SER A 152 5.50 -8.49 -13.56
N GLU A 153 6.56 -9.16 -14.02
CA GLU A 153 6.74 -9.45 -15.45
C GLU A 153 5.63 -10.32 -16.06
N ASN A 154 4.93 -11.10 -15.25
CA ASN A 154 3.78 -11.92 -15.66
C ASN A 154 2.43 -11.20 -15.49
N ALA A 155 2.44 -9.92 -15.08
CA ALA A 155 1.29 -9.05 -14.90
C ALA A 155 0.19 -9.53 -13.93
N VAL A 156 0.44 -10.53 -13.09
CA VAL A 156 -0.54 -11.06 -12.11
C VAL A 156 -0.24 -10.66 -10.66
N SER A 157 0.76 -9.82 -10.42
CA SER A 157 0.96 -9.18 -9.13
C SER A 157 1.49 -7.76 -9.27
N GLY A 158 1.32 -6.98 -8.21
CA GLY A 158 1.87 -5.64 -8.10
C GLY A 158 1.95 -5.18 -6.66
N HIS A 159 2.51 -4.00 -6.43
CA HIS A 159 2.58 -3.40 -5.11
C HIS A 159 2.75 -1.89 -5.18
N ILE A 160 2.48 -1.25 -4.05
CA ILE A 160 2.91 0.11 -3.74
C ILE A 160 3.63 0.11 -2.40
N GLN A 161 4.62 0.99 -2.24
CA GLN A 161 5.37 1.14 -1.00
C GLN A 161 5.62 2.61 -0.70
N LEU A 162 5.30 3.07 0.51
CA LEU A 162 5.66 4.39 1.01
C LEU A 162 7.02 4.36 1.71
N ILE A 163 7.91 5.23 1.23
CA ILE A 163 9.28 5.35 1.69
C ILE A 163 9.48 6.75 2.26
N ILE A 164 9.55 6.81 3.59
CA ILE A 164 9.93 7.99 4.35
C ILE A 164 11.37 7.75 4.84
N PRO A 165 12.38 8.42 4.26
CA PRO A 165 13.77 8.20 4.62
C PRO A 165 14.00 8.33 6.13
N GLY A 166 14.50 7.25 6.74
CA GLY A 166 14.75 7.16 8.18
C GLY A 166 13.64 6.56 9.03
N GLU A 167 12.39 6.57 8.55
CA GLU A 167 11.22 6.05 9.28
C GLU A 167 10.76 4.67 8.75
N SER A 168 10.70 4.51 7.44
CA SER A 168 10.36 3.24 6.77
C SER A 168 11.52 2.72 5.91
N ALA A 169 11.46 1.45 5.54
CA ALA A 169 12.50 0.82 4.73
C ALA A 169 12.67 1.56 3.40
N CYS A 170 13.88 2.04 3.11
CA CYS A 170 14.24 2.49 1.77
C CYS A 170 14.41 1.27 0.85
N PHE A 171 14.47 1.48 -0.46
CA PHE A 171 14.60 0.38 -1.43
C PHE A 171 15.89 -0.43 -1.23
N ALA A 172 16.97 0.23 -0.76
CA ALA A 172 18.23 -0.42 -0.43
C ALA A 172 18.26 -1.15 0.93
N CYS A 173 17.22 -1.03 1.75
CA CYS A 173 17.15 -1.76 3.03
C CYS A 173 16.87 -3.25 2.84
N ALA A 174 16.04 -3.60 1.85
CA ALA A 174 15.67 -4.97 1.48
C ALA A 174 15.80 -5.13 -0.05
N PRO A 175 17.02 -5.07 -0.60
CA PRO A 175 17.23 -5.10 -2.05
C PRO A 175 16.83 -6.47 -2.64
N PRO A 176 16.30 -6.51 -3.87
CA PRO A 176 16.07 -7.77 -4.57
C PRO A 176 17.41 -8.47 -4.85
N LEU A 177 17.36 -9.80 -5.05
CA LEU A 177 18.55 -10.63 -5.22
C LEU A 177 19.53 -10.12 -6.29
N VAL A 178 19.00 -9.65 -7.43
CA VAL A 178 19.78 -9.13 -8.56
C VAL A 178 20.65 -7.95 -8.13
N ILE A 179 20.11 -7.05 -7.31
CA ILE A 179 20.83 -5.89 -6.77
C ILE A 179 21.80 -6.32 -5.67
N ALA A 180 21.37 -7.18 -4.74
CA ALA A 180 22.23 -7.65 -3.65
C ALA A 180 23.46 -8.42 -4.15
N ALA A 181 23.31 -9.18 -5.23
CA ALA A 181 24.38 -9.96 -5.87
C ALA A 181 25.19 -9.17 -6.92
N ASN A 182 24.88 -7.88 -7.15
CA ASN A 182 25.49 -7.05 -8.18
C ASN A 182 25.44 -7.68 -9.60
N ILE A 183 24.32 -8.33 -9.92
CA ILE A 183 24.07 -8.88 -11.24
C ILE A 183 23.49 -7.77 -12.12
N ASP A 184 24.05 -7.57 -13.31
CA ASP A 184 23.51 -6.58 -14.27
C ASP A 184 22.14 -7.06 -14.78
N GLU A 185 21.08 -6.29 -14.51
CA GLU A 185 19.71 -6.58 -14.94
C GLU A 185 19.61 -6.77 -16.47
N LYS A 186 20.48 -6.11 -17.24
CA LYS A 186 20.52 -6.26 -18.70
C LYS A 186 20.84 -7.68 -19.15
N THR A 187 21.53 -8.46 -18.32
CA THR A 187 21.82 -9.87 -18.61
C THR A 187 20.60 -10.78 -18.46
N LEU A 188 19.55 -10.34 -17.76
CA LEU A 188 18.31 -11.08 -17.55
C LEU A 188 17.29 -10.83 -18.68
N LYS A 189 17.33 -9.64 -19.30
CA LYS A 189 16.45 -9.28 -20.41
C LYS A 189 16.92 -9.97 -21.70
N ARG A 190 16.11 -10.89 -22.21
CA ARG A 190 16.32 -11.51 -23.53
C ARG A 190 15.73 -10.60 -24.62
N GLU A 191 16.51 -10.34 -25.66
CA GLU A 191 16.02 -9.58 -26.82
C GLU A 191 14.78 -10.25 -27.43
N GLY A 192 13.76 -9.45 -27.75
CA GLY A 192 12.49 -9.92 -28.30
C GLY A 192 11.48 -10.44 -27.27
N VAL A 193 11.82 -10.53 -25.98
CA VAL A 193 10.89 -10.89 -24.91
C VAL A 193 10.39 -9.62 -24.23
N CYS A 194 9.11 -9.31 -24.41
CA CYS A 194 8.45 -8.24 -23.67
C CYS A 194 7.82 -8.81 -22.39
N ALA A 195 7.97 -8.10 -21.28
CA ALA A 195 7.20 -8.39 -20.07
C ALA A 195 5.71 -8.37 -20.40
N ALA A 196 4.96 -9.34 -19.88
CA ALA A 196 3.51 -9.31 -19.98
C ALA A 196 3.00 -8.05 -19.29
N SER A 197 2.00 -7.43 -19.90
CA SER A 197 1.49 -6.15 -19.47
C SER A 197 -0.02 -6.18 -19.62
N LEU A 198 -0.72 -6.23 -18.48
CA LEU A 198 -2.18 -6.24 -18.44
C LEU A 198 -2.67 -4.86 -17.99
N PRO A 199 -3.55 -4.19 -18.75
CA PRO A 199 -4.04 -2.86 -18.40
C PRO A 199 -4.83 -2.85 -17.09
N THR A 200 -5.44 -3.99 -16.73
CA THR A 200 -6.17 -4.18 -15.46
C THR A 200 -5.23 -4.07 -14.26
N THR A 201 -4.14 -4.84 -14.23
CA THR A 201 -3.17 -4.83 -13.13
C THR A 201 -2.51 -3.45 -12.99
N MET A 202 -2.18 -2.81 -14.12
CA MET A 202 -1.65 -1.44 -14.11
C MET A 202 -2.66 -0.43 -13.56
N GLY A 203 -3.94 -0.54 -13.94
CA GLY A 203 -5.02 0.30 -13.44
C GLY A 203 -5.26 0.12 -11.94
N VAL A 204 -5.24 -1.13 -11.43
CA VAL A 204 -5.36 -1.42 -9.99
C VAL A 204 -4.19 -0.79 -9.23
N VAL A 205 -2.95 -1.04 -9.65
CA VAL A 205 -1.77 -0.50 -8.97
C VAL A 205 -1.73 1.04 -9.02
N ALA A 206 -2.06 1.66 -10.16
CA ALA A 206 -2.15 3.12 -10.25
C ALA A 206 -3.25 3.70 -9.36
N GLY A 207 -4.42 3.06 -9.31
CA GLY A 207 -5.52 3.45 -8.43
C GLY A 207 -5.14 3.35 -6.95
N LEU A 208 -4.52 2.24 -6.53
CA LEU A 208 -4.02 2.08 -5.17
C LEU A 208 -2.94 3.11 -4.84
N LEU A 209 -2.01 3.37 -5.76
CA LEU A 209 -0.95 4.36 -5.59
C LEU A 209 -1.55 5.75 -5.34
N VAL A 210 -2.40 6.24 -6.25
CA VAL A 210 -3.02 7.57 -6.13
C VAL A 210 -3.92 7.65 -4.92
N GLN A 211 -4.66 6.60 -4.56
CA GLN A 211 -5.45 6.58 -3.34
C GLN A 211 -4.55 6.77 -2.10
N ASN A 212 -3.37 6.14 -2.07
CA ASN A 212 -2.42 6.33 -0.99
C ASN A 212 -1.81 7.74 -0.97
N VAL A 213 -1.54 8.32 -2.15
CA VAL A 213 -1.11 9.73 -2.30
C VAL A 213 -2.14 10.68 -1.71
N LEU A 214 -3.43 10.50 -2.06
CA LEU A 214 -4.50 11.35 -1.56
C LEU A 214 -4.64 11.22 -0.04
N LYS A 215 -4.65 9.99 0.51
CA LYS A 215 -4.68 9.76 1.97
C LYS A 215 -3.52 10.47 2.66
N TYR A 216 -2.31 10.39 2.08
CA TYR A 216 -1.10 11.02 2.63
C TYR A 216 -1.15 12.54 2.59
N LEU A 217 -1.44 13.15 1.44
CA LEU A 217 -1.44 14.61 1.28
C LEU A 217 -2.62 15.30 1.99
N LEU A 218 -3.79 14.67 1.97
CA LEU A 218 -5.03 15.24 2.51
C LEU A 218 -5.35 14.76 3.93
N ASN A 219 -4.51 13.90 4.53
CA ASN A 219 -4.62 13.41 5.90
C ASN A 219 -6.00 12.82 6.24
N PHE A 220 -6.43 11.83 5.44
CA PHE A 220 -7.66 11.08 5.71
C PHE A 220 -7.42 9.58 5.57
N GLY A 221 -8.21 8.79 6.31
CA GLY A 221 -8.06 7.34 6.36
C GLY A 221 -6.67 6.89 6.85
N MET A 222 -6.36 5.62 6.63
CA MET A 222 -5.08 5.03 7.03
C MET A 222 -4.13 4.93 5.83
N VAL A 223 -2.97 5.60 5.89
CA VAL A 223 -1.92 5.50 4.87
C VAL A 223 -1.22 4.14 4.97
N SER A 224 -1.05 3.46 3.83
CA SER A 224 -0.39 2.15 3.77
C SER A 224 1.11 2.33 3.54
N PHE A 225 1.95 1.71 4.38
CA PHE A 225 3.40 1.67 4.18
C PHE A 225 3.80 0.69 3.08
N TYR A 226 3.10 -0.43 2.96
CA TYR A 226 3.18 -1.36 1.86
C TYR A 226 1.80 -1.94 1.62
N LEU A 227 1.42 -2.06 0.36
CA LEU A 227 0.21 -2.75 -0.06
C LEU A 227 0.52 -3.55 -1.32
N GLY A 228 0.45 -4.87 -1.19
CA GLY A 228 0.57 -5.79 -2.32
C GLY A 228 -0.77 -6.02 -3.00
N TYR A 229 -0.71 -6.51 -4.23
CA TYR A 229 -1.84 -7.01 -5.00
C TYR A 229 -1.45 -8.33 -5.66
N ASN A 230 -2.17 -9.40 -5.36
CA ASN A 230 -2.09 -10.68 -6.06
C ASN A 230 -3.39 -10.92 -6.82
N ALA A 231 -3.33 -10.80 -8.15
CA ALA A 231 -4.48 -10.90 -9.03
C ALA A 231 -5.03 -12.34 -9.17
N LEU A 232 -4.26 -13.36 -8.79
CA LEU A 232 -4.71 -14.75 -8.88
C LEU A 232 -5.64 -15.15 -7.73
N GLN A 233 -5.55 -14.46 -6.60
CA GLN A 233 -6.26 -14.80 -5.37
C GLN A 233 -7.04 -13.62 -4.78
N ASP A 234 -7.11 -12.50 -5.52
CA ASP A 234 -7.67 -11.23 -5.06
C ASP A 234 -7.17 -10.83 -3.65
N PHE A 235 -5.89 -11.09 -3.40
CA PHE A 235 -5.28 -10.93 -2.09
C PHE A 235 -4.48 -9.62 -2.02
N PHE A 236 -4.75 -8.82 -0.99
CA PHE A 236 -4.20 -7.48 -0.78
C PHE A 236 -3.44 -7.36 0.55
N PRO A 237 -2.22 -7.93 0.66
CA PRO A 237 -1.47 -7.89 1.92
C PRO A 237 -0.97 -6.48 2.23
N THR A 238 -1.20 -6.02 3.46
CA THR A 238 -0.60 -4.81 4.01
C THR A 238 0.56 -5.14 4.92
N MET A 239 1.66 -4.39 4.82
CA MET A 239 2.83 -4.56 5.69
C MET A 239 3.44 -3.21 6.06
N THR A 240 4.26 -3.20 7.12
CA THR A 240 5.11 -2.06 7.45
C THR A 240 6.56 -2.53 7.48
N MET A 241 7.35 -2.09 6.51
CA MET A 241 8.78 -2.40 6.44
C MET A 241 9.58 -1.33 7.16
N LYS A 242 10.43 -1.74 8.11
CA LYS A 242 11.28 -0.84 8.89
C LYS A 242 12.68 -0.69 8.29
N PRO A 243 13.35 0.46 8.50
CA PRO A 243 14.71 0.68 8.00
C PRO A 243 15.68 -0.38 8.51
N ASN A 244 16.60 -0.79 7.63
CA ASN A 244 17.74 -1.63 8.02
C ASN A 244 18.82 -0.73 8.67
N PRO A 245 19.20 -0.95 9.95
CA PRO A 245 20.24 -0.17 10.62
C PRO A 245 21.62 -0.25 9.93
N GLN A 246 21.84 -1.31 9.14
CA GLN A 246 23.07 -1.56 8.40
C GLN A 246 22.85 -1.42 6.89
N CYS A 247 21.88 -0.61 6.46
CA CYS A 247 21.63 -0.34 5.05
C CYS A 247 22.92 0.08 4.32
N SER A 248 23.11 -0.43 3.11
CA SER A 248 24.27 -0.12 2.25
C SER A 248 24.35 1.38 1.92
N ASP A 249 23.20 2.03 1.78
CA ASP A 249 23.10 3.48 1.59
C ASP A 249 23.45 4.23 2.88
N ARG A 250 24.53 5.02 2.83
CA ARG A 250 24.98 5.86 3.95
C ARG A 250 23.96 6.94 4.29
N ASN A 251 23.32 7.55 3.31
CA ASN A 251 22.34 8.60 3.53
C ASN A 251 21.11 8.02 4.24
N CYS A 252 20.68 6.80 3.90
CA CYS A 252 19.63 6.11 4.65
C CYS A 252 19.96 5.99 6.14
N ARG A 253 21.19 5.58 6.49
CA ARG A 253 21.63 5.50 7.90
C ARG A 253 21.64 6.86 8.59
N MET A 254 22.08 7.91 7.90
CA MET A 254 22.04 9.27 8.42
C MET A 254 20.60 9.77 8.67
N GLN A 255 19.68 9.48 7.75
CA GLN A 255 18.25 9.80 7.92
C GLN A 255 17.63 9.05 9.11
N GLN A 256 18.01 7.78 9.33
CA GLN A 256 17.55 7.01 10.50
C GLN A 256 17.99 7.65 11.82
N GLU A 257 19.23 8.15 11.90
CA GLU A 257 19.72 8.86 13.09
C GLU A 257 18.96 10.18 13.31
N GLN A 258 18.69 10.93 12.25
CA GLN A 258 17.90 12.15 12.32
C GLN A 258 16.46 11.89 12.75
N TYR A 259 15.82 10.85 12.20
CA TYR A 259 14.47 10.44 12.57
C TYR A 259 14.40 10.06 14.06
N LYS A 260 15.32 9.24 14.56
CA LYS A 260 15.38 8.87 15.99
C LYS A 260 15.53 10.08 16.91
N LYS A 261 16.35 11.06 16.52
CA LYS A 261 16.51 12.32 17.27
C LYS A 261 15.20 13.12 17.27
N LYS A 262 14.50 13.19 16.13
CA LYS A 262 13.21 13.88 16.01
C LYS A 262 12.12 13.21 16.86
N GLU A 263 12.05 11.87 16.83
CA GLU A 263 11.08 11.09 17.61
C GLU A 263 11.34 11.18 19.12
N ALA A 264 12.61 11.26 19.54
CA ALA A 264 12.95 11.47 20.95
C ALA A 264 12.55 12.86 21.48
N VAL A 265 12.49 13.88 20.61
CA VAL A 265 12.08 15.24 20.97
C VAL A 265 10.55 15.38 21.00
N ASN A 266 9.86 14.70 20.09
CA ASN A 266 8.40 14.70 19.98
C ASN A 266 7.89 13.26 20.12
N PRO A 267 7.69 12.76 21.36
CA PRO A 267 7.07 11.47 21.56
C PRO A 267 5.68 11.46 20.93
N LYS A 268 5.31 10.35 20.30
CA LYS A 268 3.99 10.20 19.69
C LYS A 268 2.93 10.37 20.77
N GLU A 269 2.06 11.36 20.61
CA GLU A 269 0.80 11.41 21.37
C GLU A 269 -0.01 10.18 20.95
N GLU A 270 -0.36 9.33 21.93
CA GLU A 270 -1.33 8.26 21.70
C GLU A 270 -2.65 8.92 21.30
N LEU A 271 -3.06 8.68 20.06
CA LEU A 271 -4.42 9.00 19.63
C LEU A 271 -5.35 8.13 20.47
N ILE A 272 -5.94 8.72 21.50
CA ILE A 272 -7.09 8.16 22.18
C ILE A 272 -8.22 8.25 21.15
N ASP A 273 -8.53 7.12 20.50
CA ASP A 273 -9.76 6.99 19.73
C ASP A 273 -10.92 7.25 20.70
N GLN A 274 -11.49 8.46 20.65
CA GLN A 274 -12.74 8.73 21.30
C GLN A 274 -13.78 7.93 20.50
N GLU A 275 -14.29 6.85 21.09
CA GLU A 275 -15.46 6.17 20.56
C GLU A 275 -16.59 7.20 20.50
N GLU A 276 -16.94 7.63 19.29
CA GLU A 276 -18.14 8.43 19.08
C GLU A 276 -19.34 7.54 19.38
N GLU A 277 -20.08 7.86 20.43
CA GLU A 277 -21.32 7.18 20.78
C GLU A 277 -22.31 7.34 19.61
N ILE A 278 -22.73 6.22 19.01
CA ILE A 278 -23.61 6.24 17.84
C ILE A 278 -25.02 6.60 18.29
N ILE A 279 -25.50 7.77 17.86
CA ILE A 279 -26.86 8.24 18.11
C ILE A 279 -27.77 7.77 16.97
N HIS A 280 -28.81 7.01 17.30
CA HIS A 280 -29.85 6.61 16.36
C HIS A 280 -30.96 7.67 16.33
N GLU A 281 -31.34 8.15 15.14
CA GLU A 281 -32.45 9.12 14.99
C GLU A 281 -33.79 8.53 15.43
N ASP A 282 -33.98 7.22 15.19
CA ASP A 282 -35.15 6.44 15.54
C ASP A 282 -34.77 5.09 16.15
N ASN A 283 -35.50 4.69 17.19
CA ASN A 283 -35.41 3.36 17.77
C ASN A 283 -36.76 2.96 18.39
N ASP A 284 -37.82 3.04 17.58
CA ASP A 284 -39.20 2.75 18.01
C ASP A 284 -39.40 1.32 18.52
N TRP A 285 -38.47 0.42 18.18
CA TRP A 285 -38.51 -1.00 18.50
C TRP A 285 -37.69 -1.36 19.75
N GLY A 286 -37.08 -0.38 20.41
CA GLY A 286 -36.26 -0.61 21.61
C GLY A 286 -35.12 -1.58 21.37
N ILE A 287 -34.47 -1.50 20.20
CA ILE A 287 -33.32 -2.33 19.84
C ILE A 287 -32.16 -1.90 20.73
N GLU A 288 -31.66 -2.82 21.54
CA GLU A 288 -30.52 -2.60 22.44
C GLU A 288 -29.25 -3.22 21.85
N LEU A 289 -28.13 -2.53 21.99
CA LEU A 289 -26.82 -3.07 21.65
C LEU A 289 -26.40 -4.01 22.79
N VAL A 290 -26.59 -5.32 22.59
CA VAL A 290 -26.04 -6.34 23.49
C VAL A 290 -24.52 -6.33 23.31
N SER A 291 -23.79 -5.92 24.34
CA SER A 291 -22.33 -6.06 24.37
C SER A 291 -21.97 -7.52 24.14
N GLU A 292 -20.99 -7.81 23.28
CA GLU A 292 -20.58 -9.20 23.07
C GLU A 292 -20.25 -9.85 24.42
N ILE A 293 -20.97 -10.94 24.67
CA ILE A 293 -21.27 -11.56 25.95
C ILE A 293 -20.00 -11.85 26.75
N SER A 294 -19.98 -11.49 28.04
CA SER A 294 -18.93 -11.99 28.96
C SER A 294 -19.19 -13.46 29.27
N GLU A 295 -18.16 -14.29 29.49
CA GLU A 295 -18.32 -15.73 29.80
C GLU A 295 -19.29 -16.01 30.98
N GLU A 296 -19.52 -15.00 31.84
CA GLU A 296 -20.45 -15.03 32.97
C GLU A 296 -21.93 -15.01 32.53
N GLU A 297 -22.28 -14.24 31.51
CA GLU A 297 -23.65 -14.18 30.96
C GLU A 297 -24.03 -15.46 30.17
N LEU A 298 -23.04 -16.12 29.55
CA LEU A 298 -23.22 -17.45 28.91
C LEU A 298 -23.51 -18.57 29.93
N GLN A 299 -23.04 -18.44 31.18
CA GLN A 299 -23.30 -19.42 32.23
C GLN A 299 -24.69 -19.24 32.85
N ASP A 300 -25.15 -18.01 33.05
CA ASP A 300 -26.45 -17.74 33.65
C ASP A 300 -27.62 -18.20 32.75
N ASP A 301 -27.52 -18.02 31.43
CA ASP A 301 -28.55 -18.47 30.48
C ASP A 301 -28.62 -20.00 30.30
N SER A 302 -27.60 -20.74 30.77
CA SER A 302 -27.59 -22.21 30.71
C SER A 302 -28.35 -22.87 31.87
N SER A 303 -28.84 -22.09 32.85
CA SER A 303 -29.20 -22.63 34.17
C SER A 303 -30.69 -22.72 34.50
N SER A 304 -31.61 -22.25 33.65
CA SER A 304 -33.05 -22.42 33.93
C SER A 304 -33.85 -22.92 32.72
N VAL A 305 -34.21 -24.20 32.76
CA VAL A 305 -35.23 -24.77 31.86
C VAL A 305 -36.57 -24.13 32.22
N PRO A 306 -37.27 -23.46 31.28
CA PRO A 306 -38.60 -22.92 31.55
C PRO A 306 -39.61 -24.05 31.78
N ASP A 307 -40.54 -23.85 32.73
CA ASP A 307 -41.56 -24.84 33.11
C ASP A 307 -42.57 -25.00 31.95
N LEU A 308 -42.50 -26.11 31.21
CA LEU A 308 -43.29 -26.35 30.00
C LEU A 308 -44.51 -27.25 30.27
N PRO A 309 -45.68 -26.98 29.65
CA PRO A 309 -46.85 -27.85 29.74
C PRO A 309 -46.58 -29.26 29.19
N GLU A 310 -47.28 -30.25 29.76
CA GLU A 310 -47.15 -31.67 29.39
C GLU A 310 -47.40 -31.87 27.88
N GLY A 311 -46.36 -32.28 27.14
CA GLY A 311 -46.42 -32.55 25.69
C GLY A 311 -45.67 -31.57 24.79
N ILE A 312 -45.02 -30.52 25.33
CA ILE A 312 -44.17 -29.59 24.56
C ILE A 312 -42.69 -29.80 24.93
N MET A 313 -41.81 -29.85 23.92
CA MET A 313 -40.36 -29.94 24.11
C MET A 313 -39.64 -28.84 23.31
N LEU A 314 -38.53 -28.31 23.86
CA LEU A 314 -37.63 -27.41 23.13
C LEU A 314 -36.82 -28.19 22.09
N ALA A 315 -36.61 -27.60 20.92
CA ALA A 315 -35.95 -28.27 19.79
C ALA A 315 -34.47 -28.63 20.05
N TYR A 316 -33.83 -27.99 21.03
CA TYR A 316 -32.42 -28.20 21.37
C TYR A 316 -32.29 -28.17 22.89
N THR A 317 -32.26 -29.35 23.51
CA THR A 317 -31.88 -29.48 24.92
C THR A 317 -30.63 -30.34 24.94
N ILE A 318 -29.54 -29.81 25.47
CA ILE A 318 -28.30 -30.57 25.68
C ILE A 318 -28.60 -31.58 26.81
N PRO A 319 -28.39 -32.89 26.61
CA PRO A 319 -28.67 -33.87 27.65
C PRO A 319 -27.84 -33.58 28.90
N ASN A 320 -28.49 -33.56 30.05
CA ASN A 320 -27.81 -33.44 31.32
C ASN A 320 -26.89 -34.67 31.49
N LYS A 321 -25.60 -34.46 31.79
CA LYS A 321 -24.53 -35.47 31.77
C LYS A 321 -24.71 -36.65 32.76
N LYS A 322 -25.85 -36.75 33.46
CA LYS A 322 -26.12 -37.78 34.47
C LYS A 322 -27.07 -38.89 34.04
N ASP A 323 -27.79 -38.76 32.93
CA ASP A 323 -28.75 -39.79 32.48
C ASP A 323 -28.55 -40.14 30.99
N CYS A 324 -27.42 -40.78 30.68
CA CYS A 324 -27.22 -41.50 29.41
C CYS A 324 -26.26 -42.67 29.65
N VAL A 325 -26.79 -43.80 30.12
CA VAL A 325 -26.16 -45.10 29.87
C VAL A 325 -27.15 -45.92 29.05
N PRO A 326 -26.81 -46.15 27.78
CA PRO A 326 -27.03 -47.47 27.20
C PRO A 326 -25.70 -48.07 26.76
N ALA A 327 -25.55 -49.36 27.06
CA ALA A 327 -24.38 -50.18 26.81
C ALA A 327 -23.88 -50.10 25.35
N GLY A 328 -22.63 -49.70 25.19
CA GLY A 328 -21.85 -49.80 23.96
C GLY A 328 -20.40 -49.52 24.31
N GLU A 329 -19.53 -50.51 24.10
CA GLU A 329 -18.12 -50.53 24.49
C GLU A 329 -17.39 -49.22 24.15
N MET A 330 -17.03 -48.46 25.19
CA MET A 330 -16.00 -47.42 25.10
C MET A 330 -14.81 -47.89 25.92
N VAL A 331 -13.64 -47.83 25.27
CA VAL A 331 -12.34 -48.27 25.74
C VAL A 331 -12.04 -47.68 27.12
N GLU A 332 -11.69 -48.54 28.09
CA GLU A 332 -11.23 -48.11 29.42
C GLU A 332 -10.03 -47.17 29.26
N GLU A 333 -10.11 -45.98 29.85
CA GLU A 333 -8.95 -45.09 30.02
C GLU A 333 -7.96 -45.80 30.94
N SER A 334 -6.89 -46.35 30.36
CA SER A 334 -5.78 -46.89 31.13
C SER A 334 -5.09 -45.74 31.87
N GLU A 335 -5.04 -45.80 33.20
CA GLU A 335 -4.30 -44.88 34.08
C GLU A 335 -2.76 -44.98 33.94
N GLU A 336 -2.24 -45.32 32.76
CA GLU A 336 -0.79 -45.34 32.52
C GLU A 336 -0.32 -43.94 32.14
N SER A 337 0.68 -43.44 32.87
CA SER A 337 1.26 -42.13 32.62
C SER A 337 2.05 -42.12 31.31
N LEU A 338 2.09 -40.97 30.62
CA LEU A 338 2.78 -40.79 29.33
C LEU A 338 4.26 -41.23 29.39
N GLU A 339 4.88 -41.12 30.56
CA GLU A 339 6.28 -41.47 30.83
C GLU A 339 6.50 -42.99 30.86
N GLU A 340 5.53 -43.76 31.35
CA GLU A 340 5.57 -45.23 31.38
C GLU A 340 5.40 -45.83 29.97
N LEU A 341 4.57 -45.21 29.14
CA LEU A 341 4.40 -45.58 27.72
C LEU A 341 5.69 -45.37 26.91
N ILE A 342 6.39 -44.25 27.15
CA ILE A 342 7.67 -43.94 26.49
C ILE A 342 8.78 -44.91 26.94
N ALA A 343 8.75 -45.35 28.20
CA ALA A 343 9.70 -46.33 28.72
C ALA A 343 9.50 -47.73 28.11
N LYS A 344 8.25 -48.17 27.91
CA LYS A 344 7.94 -49.46 27.27
C LYS A 344 8.34 -49.51 25.80
N MET A 345 8.25 -48.40 25.07
CA MET A 345 8.66 -48.34 23.65
C MET A 345 10.18 -48.35 23.42
N LYS A 346 11.00 -48.06 24.45
CA LYS A 346 12.48 -48.10 24.34
C LYS A 346 13.09 -49.48 24.61
N ASN A 347 12.29 -50.45 25.03
CA ASN A 347 12.73 -51.84 25.28
C ASN A 347 12.11 -52.86 24.31
N ILE A 348 11.53 -52.40 23.19
CA ILE A 348 11.22 -53.18 21.99
C ILE A 348 12.23 -52.74 20.92
#